data_AF-A0AAD5QPB6-F1
#
_entry.id   AF-A0AAD5QPB6-F1
#
_cell.length_a   1.000
_cell.length_b   1.000
_cell.length_c   1.000
_cell.angle_alpha   90.00
_cell.angle_beta   90.00
_cell.angle_gamma   90.00
#
_symmetry.space_group_name_H-M   'P 1'
#
loop_
_entity.id
_entity.type
_entity.pdbx_description
1 polymer ?
#
loop_
_entity_poly.entity_id
_entity_poly.type
_entity_poly.pdbx_seq_one_letter_code
_entity_poly.pdbx_strand_id
1 'polypeptide(L)'
;MLSSLRVLSILAINFLLTQQDFAFTSTTRADTSTRPHPTTTDFAPTSTTRAGTSTRHHPTSTTPEWPSKRCQSCVRVLTEVVTALQNATTLIEEHVLKLVEAECGKKHYLAEKACEYFDELVVHELFNAIKELEDHIDVERVCQRIHLCPHVKH
;
A
#
# COMPACT_ATOMS: atom_id res chain seq x y z
N MET A 1 13.53 6.84 26.96
CA MET A 1 13.06 5.58 26.34
C MET A 1 11.53 5.44 26.23
N LEU A 2 10.70 6.43 26.64
CA LEU A 2 9.23 6.35 26.48
C LEU A 2 8.70 6.71 25.08
N SER A 3 9.54 7.24 24.18
CA SER A 3 9.08 7.73 22.87
C SER A 3 8.78 6.61 21.87
N SER A 4 9.52 5.50 21.90
CA SER A 4 9.35 4.39 20.95
C SER A 4 8.09 3.56 21.22
N LEU A 5 7.67 3.43 22.49
CA LEU A 5 6.42 2.77 22.87
C LEU A 5 5.17 3.50 22.35
N ARG A 6 5.23 4.82 22.25
CA ARG A 6 4.13 5.61 21.68
C ARG A 6 4.00 5.40 20.17
N VAL A 7 5.12 5.26 19.46
CA VAL A 7 5.10 4.99 18.01
C VAL A 7 4.55 3.60 17.72
N LEU A 8 4.98 2.58 18.48
CA LEU A 8 4.45 1.21 18.36
C LEU A 8 2.97 1.13 18.73
N SER A 9 2.51 1.87 19.74
CA SER A 9 1.09 1.94 20.09
C SER A 9 0.27 2.58 18.97
N ILE A 10 0.78 3.65 18.35
CA ILE A 10 0.10 4.32 17.23
C ILE A 10 0.08 3.41 15.99
N LEU A 11 1.14 2.66 15.72
CA LEU A 11 1.17 1.69 14.61
C LEU A 11 0.23 0.51 14.86
N ALA A 12 0.21 -0.04 16.07
CA ALA A 12 -0.71 -1.12 16.44
C ALA A 12 -2.17 -0.67 16.43
N ILE A 13 -2.46 0.54 16.90
CA ILE A 13 -3.82 1.10 16.84
C ILE A 13 -4.24 1.36 15.39
N ASN A 14 -3.37 1.93 14.55
CA ASN A 14 -3.70 2.11 13.12
C ASN A 14 -3.89 0.76 12.40
N PHE A 15 -3.08 -0.25 12.75
CA PHE A 15 -3.21 -1.60 12.19
C PHE A 15 -4.51 -2.30 12.63
N LEU A 16 -4.93 -2.11 13.89
CA LEU A 16 -6.21 -2.61 14.38
C LEU A 16 -7.40 -1.87 13.77
N LEU A 17 -7.27 -0.56 13.51
CA LEU A 17 -8.30 0.24 12.87
C LEU A 17 -8.46 -0.12 11.37
N THR A 18 -7.38 -0.42 10.65
CA THR A 18 -7.47 -0.84 9.23
C THR A 18 -8.05 -2.24 9.07
N GLN A 19 -7.94 -3.11 10.06
CA GLN A 19 -8.59 -4.43 10.05
C GLN A 19 -10.12 -4.34 10.22
N GLN A 20 -10.65 -3.33 10.93
CA GLN A 20 -12.10 -3.20 11.12
C GLN A 20 -12.86 -2.78 9.84
N ASP A 21 -12.23 -2.04 8.93
CA ASP A 21 -12.86 -1.65 7.67
C ASP A 21 -13.02 -2.84 6.69
N PHE A 22 -12.21 -3.90 6.85
CA PHE A 22 -12.26 -5.06 5.97
C PHE A 22 -13.44 -6.01 6.29
N ALA A 23 -14.01 -5.93 7.49
CA ALA A 23 -15.13 -6.78 7.90
C ALA A 23 -16.52 -6.22 7.52
N PHE A 24 -16.63 -4.96 7.07
CA PHE A 24 -17.94 -4.30 6.91
C PHE A 24 -18.52 -4.29 5.48
N THR A 25 -17.80 -4.76 4.46
CA THR A 25 -18.27 -4.66 3.04
C THR A 25 -18.94 -5.90 2.47
N SER A 26 -19.21 -6.93 3.27
CA SER A 26 -19.78 -8.19 2.79
C SER A 26 -21.21 -8.47 3.26
N THR A 27 -22.07 -7.48 3.50
CA THR A 27 -23.52 -7.74 3.54
C THR A 27 -24.34 -6.47 3.34
N THR A 28 -24.86 -6.23 2.13
CA THR A 28 -26.29 -5.96 1.91
C THR A 28 -26.61 -5.82 0.42
N ARG A 29 -27.83 -6.25 0.13
CA ARG A 29 -28.42 -6.65 -1.14
C ARG A 29 -29.47 -5.61 -1.51
N ALA A 30 -29.71 -5.49 -2.82
CA ALA A 30 -30.97 -5.10 -3.47
C ALA A 30 -31.45 -3.63 -3.43
N ASP A 31 -31.80 -3.22 -4.66
CA ASP A 31 -32.86 -2.28 -5.06
C ASP A 31 -32.74 -0.81 -4.68
N THR A 32 -32.63 0.06 -5.70
CA THR A 32 -33.83 0.68 -6.30
C THR A 32 -33.41 1.72 -7.35
N SER A 33 -33.90 1.51 -8.58
CA SER A 33 -34.44 2.50 -9.52
C SER A 33 -34.21 4.00 -9.22
N THR A 34 -33.67 4.75 -10.19
CA THR A 34 -34.46 5.64 -11.08
C THR A 34 -33.52 6.58 -11.84
N ARG A 35 -33.57 6.50 -13.18
CA ARG A 35 -32.95 7.39 -14.17
C ARG A 35 -33.62 8.79 -14.11
N PRO A 36 -32.91 9.87 -14.45
CA PRO A 36 -33.19 10.44 -15.77
C PRO A 36 -31.96 11.01 -16.51
N HIS A 37 -32.03 10.88 -17.85
CA HIS A 37 -31.28 11.67 -18.83
C HIS A 37 -31.59 13.17 -18.68
N PRO A 38 -30.67 14.07 -19.10
CA PRO A 38 -30.97 14.80 -20.34
C PRO A 38 -29.77 15.06 -21.28
N THR A 39 -30.11 14.91 -22.57
CA THR A 39 -29.92 15.89 -23.67
C THR A 39 -28.52 16.18 -24.24
N THR A 40 -28.28 15.47 -25.34
CA THR A 40 -27.56 15.81 -26.57
C THR A 40 -27.54 17.30 -26.92
N THR A 41 -26.39 17.81 -27.35
CA THR A 41 -26.36 18.98 -28.24
C THR A 41 -25.36 18.74 -29.36
N ASP A 42 -25.91 18.60 -30.55
CA ASP A 42 -25.25 18.56 -31.84
C ASP A 42 -24.63 19.93 -32.17
N PHE A 43 -23.38 19.96 -32.61
CA PHE A 43 -22.91 20.99 -33.52
C PHE A 43 -22.06 20.37 -34.62
N ALA A 44 -22.55 20.59 -35.84
CA ALA A 44 -22.06 20.10 -37.13
C ALA A 44 -20.75 20.82 -37.57
N PRO A 45 -20.12 20.36 -38.67
CA PRO A 45 -18.72 20.63 -38.99
C PRO A 45 -18.54 21.86 -39.89
N THR A 46 -17.45 22.59 -39.69
CA THR A 46 -16.99 23.61 -40.65
C THR A 46 -15.72 23.12 -41.33
N SER A 47 -15.87 22.68 -42.57
CA SER A 47 -14.80 22.46 -43.53
C SER A 47 -14.29 23.81 -44.05
N THR A 48 -13.05 24.16 -43.74
CA THR A 48 -12.32 25.23 -44.43
C THR A 48 -10.99 24.69 -44.94
N THR A 49 -10.97 24.41 -46.24
CA THR A 49 -9.78 24.16 -47.05
C THR A 49 -8.99 25.46 -47.19
N ARG A 50 -7.75 25.50 -46.69
CA ARG A 50 -6.78 26.53 -47.08
C ARG A 50 -5.44 25.87 -47.42
N ALA A 51 -5.17 25.82 -48.71
CA ALA A 51 -3.86 25.52 -49.25
C ALA A 51 -2.89 26.63 -48.81
N GLY A 52 -1.86 26.23 -48.08
CA GLY A 52 -0.79 27.10 -47.61
C GLY A 52 0.45 26.25 -47.42
N THR A 53 1.25 26.13 -48.48
CA THR A 53 2.58 25.53 -48.47
C THR A 53 3.45 26.34 -47.53
N SER A 54 3.64 25.81 -46.32
CA SER A 54 4.54 26.37 -45.32
C SER A 54 5.30 25.21 -44.71
N THR A 55 6.61 25.25 -44.89
CA THR A 55 7.61 24.26 -44.45
C THR A 55 7.51 24.08 -42.94
N ARG A 56 6.62 23.19 -42.51
CA ARG A 56 6.34 22.89 -41.11
C ARG A 56 7.37 21.86 -40.65
N HIS A 57 8.40 22.33 -39.95
CA HIS A 57 9.17 21.45 -39.07
C HIS A 57 8.16 20.72 -38.18
N HIS A 58 8.13 19.41 -38.34
CA HIS A 58 7.36 18.50 -37.51
C HIS A 58 7.96 18.61 -36.10
N PRO A 59 7.27 19.16 -35.08
CA PRO A 59 7.67 18.87 -33.72
C PRO A 59 7.36 17.38 -33.54
N THR A 60 8.42 16.59 -33.50
CA THR A 60 8.40 15.21 -33.04
C THR A 60 7.52 15.18 -31.81
N SER A 61 6.43 14.42 -31.89
CA SER A 61 5.47 14.17 -30.81
C SER A 61 6.24 13.85 -29.52
N THR A 62 6.46 14.87 -28.70
CA THR A 62 6.93 14.73 -27.33
C THR A 62 5.76 14.14 -26.57
N THR A 63 5.68 12.81 -26.57
CA THR A 63 4.98 12.10 -25.50
C THR A 63 5.43 12.75 -24.20
N PRO A 64 4.51 13.25 -23.36
CA PRO A 64 4.87 13.99 -22.17
C PRO A 64 5.80 13.08 -21.34
N GLU A 65 7.01 13.54 -21.09
CA GLU A 65 8.00 12.87 -20.23
C GLU A 65 7.53 12.83 -18.76
N TRP A 66 6.51 13.65 -18.47
CA TRP A 66 5.96 13.97 -17.16
C TRP A 66 5.27 12.83 -16.39
N PRO A 67 4.48 11.92 -17.01
CA PRO A 67 3.91 10.76 -16.32
C PRO A 67 5.00 9.77 -15.88
N SER A 68 6.10 9.66 -16.65
CA SER A 68 7.17 8.70 -16.40
C SER A 68 7.99 9.07 -15.14
N LYS A 69 8.39 10.34 -15.01
CA LYS A 69 9.19 10.80 -13.86
C LYS A 69 8.46 10.66 -12.52
N ARG A 70 7.16 10.98 -12.48
CA ARG A 70 6.33 10.83 -11.26
C ARG A 70 6.17 9.37 -10.85
N CYS A 71 5.91 8.50 -11.83
CA CYS A 71 5.81 7.07 -11.58
C CYS A 71 7.13 6.50 -11.04
N GLN A 72 8.25 6.84 -11.68
CA GLN A 72 9.58 6.41 -11.25
C GLN A 72 9.91 6.89 -9.82
N SER A 73 9.62 8.15 -9.48
CA SER A 73 9.80 8.66 -8.12
C SER A 73 8.92 7.94 -7.11
N CYS A 74 7.66 7.66 -7.45
CA CYS A 74 6.76 6.91 -6.58
C CYS A 74 7.31 5.51 -6.28
N VAL A 75 7.65 4.76 -7.34
CA VAL A 75 8.16 3.40 -7.22
C VAL A 75 9.42 3.40 -6.35
N ARG A 76 10.37 4.30 -6.64
CA ARG A 76 11.60 4.40 -5.85
C ARG A 76 11.34 4.64 -4.36
N VAL A 77 10.53 5.65 -4.03
CA VAL A 77 10.24 6.00 -2.63
C VAL A 77 9.52 4.85 -1.93
N LEU A 78 8.52 4.25 -2.56
CA LEU A 78 7.78 3.14 -1.95
C LEU A 78 8.63 1.88 -1.81
N THR A 79 9.53 1.58 -2.74
CA THR A 79 10.51 0.50 -2.57
C THR A 79 11.39 0.75 -1.35
N GLU A 80 11.93 1.96 -1.18
CA GLU A 80 12.72 2.32 0.01
C GLU A 80 11.89 2.18 1.30
N VAL A 81 10.61 2.55 1.28
CA VAL A 81 9.68 2.38 2.41
C VAL A 81 9.43 0.90 2.71
N VAL A 82 9.18 0.06 1.72
CA VAL A 82 8.97 -1.39 1.93
C VAL A 82 10.22 -2.04 2.51
N THR A 83 11.40 -1.72 1.99
CA THR A 83 12.67 -2.19 2.56
C THR A 83 12.84 -1.72 4.01
N ALA A 84 12.48 -0.48 4.32
CA ALA A 84 12.55 0.03 5.69
C ALA A 84 11.58 -0.68 6.63
N LEU A 85 10.37 -1.02 6.16
CA LEU A 85 9.38 -1.80 6.90
C LEU A 85 9.90 -3.20 7.21
N GLN A 86 10.39 -3.94 6.21
CA GLN A 86 10.95 -5.28 6.39
C GLN A 86 12.11 -5.31 7.41
N ASN A 87 13.00 -4.32 7.31
CA ASN A 87 14.10 -4.16 8.27
C ASN A 87 13.58 -3.86 9.69
N ALA A 88 12.59 -2.96 9.80
CA ALA A 88 11.99 -2.63 11.09
C ALA A 88 11.29 -3.84 11.71
N THR A 89 10.54 -4.62 10.93
CA THR A 89 9.84 -5.84 11.37
C THR A 89 10.83 -6.85 11.95
N THR A 90 11.97 -7.06 11.29
CA THR A 90 13.04 -7.93 11.81
C THR A 90 13.62 -7.42 13.14
N LEU A 91 13.90 -6.12 13.25
CA LEU A 91 14.42 -5.53 14.50
C LEU A 91 13.41 -5.59 15.65
N ILE A 92 12.13 -5.42 15.35
CA ILE A 92 11.07 -5.52 16.34
C ILE A 92 10.92 -6.97 16.80
N GLU A 93 10.96 -7.95 15.89
CA GLU A 93 10.95 -9.37 16.24
C GLU A 93 12.10 -9.70 17.22
N GLU A 94 13.34 -9.35 16.86
CA GLU A 94 14.49 -9.56 17.74
C GLU A 94 14.33 -8.91 19.12
N HIS A 95 13.72 -7.72 19.16
CA HIS A 95 13.49 -7.02 20.41
C HIS A 95 12.41 -7.70 21.26
N VAL A 96 11.33 -8.16 20.64
CA VAL A 96 10.25 -8.89 21.30
C VAL A 96 10.76 -10.21 21.86
N LEU A 97 11.53 -10.97 21.09
CA LEU A 97 12.14 -12.23 21.54
C LEU A 97 13.02 -12.01 22.78
N LYS A 98 13.87 -10.97 22.79
CA LYS A 98 14.68 -10.61 23.97
C LYS A 98 13.83 -10.26 25.20
N LEU A 99 12.67 -9.63 25.01
CA LEU A 99 11.76 -9.32 26.11
C LEU A 99 11.08 -10.57 26.65
N VAL A 100 10.68 -11.50 25.77
CA VAL A 100 10.13 -12.81 26.14
C VAL A 100 11.18 -13.59 26.94
N GLU A 101 12.39 -13.72 26.42
CA GLU A 101 13.51 -14.40 27.10
C GLU A 101 13.79 -13.79 28.48
N ALA A 102 13.86 -12.45 28.57
CA ALA A 102 14.11 -11.75 29.82
C ALA A 102 12.99 -11.96 30.85
N GLU A 103 11.74 -12.10 30.43
CA GLU A 103 10.62 -12.34 31.33
C GLU A 103 10.50 -13.81 31.74
N CYS A 104 10.81 -14.72 30.80
CA CYS A 104 10.88 -16.15 31.01
C CYS A 104 12.00 -16.56 31.96
N GLY A 105 13.16 -15.91 31.86
CA GLY A 105 14.28 -16.13 32.78
C GLY A 105 14.03 -15.69 34.23
N LYS A 106 12.99 -14.88 34.50
CA LYS A 106 12.65 -14.40 35.85
C LYS A 106 11.73 -15.34 36.63
N LYS A 107 11.09 -16.35 36.00
CA LYS A 107 10.04 -17.16 36.64
C LYS A 107 10.42 -18.63 36.78
N HIS A 108 9.94 -19.25 37.88
CA HIS A 108 10.11 -20.66 38.20
C HIS A 108 9.46 -21.60 37.15
N TYR A 109 9.99 -22.83 37.07
CA TYR A 109 9.68 -23.97 36.18
C TYR A 109 8.26 -24.10 35.58
N LEU A 110 7.21 -23.62 36.25
CA LEU A 110 5.83 -23.66 35.75
C LEU A 110 5.61 -22.76 34.52
N ALA A 111 6.48 -21.79 34.27
CA ALA A 111 6.40 -20.90 33.12
C ALA A 111 7.19 -21.39 31.90
N GLU A 112 8.05 -22.41 32.04
CA GLU A 112 8.98 -22.84 30.98
C GLU A 112 8.26 -23.27 29.71
N LYS A 113 7.23 -24.13 29.82
CA LYS A 113 6.40 -24.54 28.68
C LYS A 113 5.59 -23.39 28.07
N ALA A 114 5.15 -22.44 28.89
CA ALA A 114 4.44 -21.27 28.37
C ALA A 114 5.40 -20.38 27.57
N CYS A 115 6.64 -20.26 28.05
CA CYS A 115 7.70 -19.51 27.40
C CYS A 115 8.10 -20.11 26.06
N GLU A 116 8.32 -21.43 25.99
CA GLU A 116 8.53 -22.14 24.72
C GLU A 116 7.38 -21.88 23.74
N TYR A 117 6.13 -21.95 24.21
CA TYR A 117 4.95 -21.67 23.39
C TYR A 117 4.91 -20.22 22.88
N PHE A 118 5.20 -19.23 23.72
CA PHE A 118 5.19 -17.82 23.30
C PHE A 118 6.33 -17.51 22.31
N ASP A 119 7.51 -18.07 22.55
CA ASP A 119 8.71 -17.83 21.74
C ASP A 119 8.52 -18.40 20.32
N GLU A 120 8.26 -19.71 20.22
CA GLU A 120 8.20 -20.40 18.93
C GLU A 120 6.88 -20.21 18.19
N LEU A 121 5.74 -20.30 18.88
CA LEU A 121 4.44 -20.40 18.20
C LEU A 121 3.70 -19.08 18.09
N VAL A 122 3.96 -18.13 18.98
CA VAL A 122 3.22 -16.86 18.98
C VAL A 122 4.05 -15.76 18.34
N VAL A 123 5.27 -15.53 18.82
CA VAL A 123 6.10 -14.44 18.31
C VAL A 123 6.58 -14.76 16.90
N HIS A 124 7.24 -15.90 16.70
CA HIS A 124 7.83 -16.21 15.40
C HIS A 124 6.78 -16.34 14.28
N GLU A 125 5.69 -17.09 14.49
CA GLU A 125 4.59 -17.22 13.51
C GLU A 125 3.93 -15.86 13.20
N LEU A 126 3.73 -15.01 14.21
CA LEU A 126 3.18 -13.67 13.99
C LEU A 126 4.10 -12.83 13.09
N PHE A 127 5.40 -12.80 13.38
CA PHE A 127 6.34 -12.03 12.58
C PHE A 127 6.54 -12.62 11.18
N ASN A 128 6.47 -13.93 11.00
CA ASN A 128 6.46 -14.56 9.69
C ASN A 128 5.23 -14.15 8.88
N ALA A 129 4.03 -14.18 9.47
CA ALA A 129 2.82 -13.72 8.80
C ALA A 129 2.90 -12.22 8.40
N ILE A 130 3.53 -11.39 9.22
CA ILE A 130 3.77 -9.96 8.88
C ILE A 130 4.74 -9.85 7.70
N LYS A 131 5.86 -10.56 7.72
CA LYS A 131 6.84 -10.54 6.62
C LYS A 131 6.22 -11.03 5.30
N GLU A 132 5.40 -12.07 5.35
CA GLU A 132 4.66 -12.54 4.19
C GLU A 132 3.77 -11.43 3.63
N LEU A 133 3.03 -10.70 4.47
CA LEU A 133 2.21 -9.57 4.01
C LEU A 133 3.06 -8.44 3.41
N GLU A 134 4.22 -8.15 3.98
CA GLU A 134 5.16 -7.14 3.48
C GLU A 134 5.73 -7.51 2.10
N ASP A 135 6.06 -8.79 1.89
CA ASP A 135 6.59 -9.31 0.63
C ASP A 135 5.57 -9.26 -0.52
N HIS A 136 4.27 -9.28 -0.19
CA HIS A 136 3.20 -9.17 -1.18
C HIS A 136 2.85 -7.71 -1.55
N ILE A 137 3.58 -6.72 -1.05
CA ILE A 137 3.37 -5.31 -1.41
C ILE A 137 3.85 -5.06 -2.84
N ASP A 138 2.90 -5.05 -3.77
CA ASP A 138 3.10 -4.63 -5.16
C ASP A 138 3.21 -3.09 -5.24
N VAL A 139 4.44 -2.59 -5.14
CA VAL A 139 4.78 -1.16 -5.19
C VAL A 139 4.19 -0.47 -6.41
N GLU A 140 4.23 -1.13 -7.57
CA GLU A 140 3.75 -0.55 -8.83
C GLU A 140 2.23 -0.39 -8.80
N ARG A 141 1.51 -1.40 -8.32
CA ARG A 141 0.06 -1.34 -8.13
C ARG A 141 -0.36 -0.29 -7.09
N VAL A 142 0.43 -0.10 -6.02
CA VAL A 142 0.18 1.00 -5.07
C VAL A 142 0.35 2.34 -5.77
N CYS A 143 1.44 2.55 -6.52
CA CYS A 143 1.66 3.78 -7.29
C CYS A 143 0.58 4.04 -8.34
N GLN A 144 0.03 3.00 -8.97
CA GLN A 144 -1.12 3.10 -9.87
C GLN A 144 -2.39 3.53 -9.12
N ARG A 145 -2.66 2.94 -7.95
CA ARG A 145 -3.84 3.26 -7.12
C ARG A 145 -3.88 4.72 -6.68
N ILE A 146 -2.73 5.32 -6.41
CA ILE A 146 -2.61 6.74 -6.05
C ILE A 146 -2.40 7.66 -7.28
N HIS A 147 -2.63 7.14 -8.48
CA HIS A 147 -2.54 7.88 -9.76
C HIS A 147 -1.17 8.52 -10.05
N LEU A 148 -0.08 7.97 -9.49
CA LEU A 148 1.29 8.37 -9.81
C LEU A 148 1.89 7.56 -10.96
N CYS A 149 1.36 6.35 -11.20
CA CYS A 149 1.66 5.54 -12.38
C CYS A 149 0.40 5.36 -13.25
N PRO A 150 0.54 5.24 -14.59
CA PRO A 150 -0.57 4.94 -15.47
C PRO A 150 -1.13 3.53 -15.22
N HIS A 151 -2.46 3.38 -15.31
CA HIS A 151 -3.08 2.06 -15.26
C HIS A 151 -2.82 1.30 -16.57
N VAL A 152 -2.14 0.16 -16.48
CA VAL A 152 -2.05 -0.78 -17.59
C VAL A 152 -3.38 -1.51 -17.67
N LYS A 153 -4.21 -1.19 -18.67
CA LYS A 153 -5.40 -1.98 -18.98
C LYS A 153 -4.93 -3.27 -19.64
N HIS A 154 -4.98 -4.37 -18.90
CA HIS A 154 -4.82 -5.72 -19.45
C HIS A 154 -6.10 -6.17 -20.15
#